data_AF-A0AAF0IWF5-F1
#
_entry.id   AF-A0AAF0IWF5-F1
#
_cell.length_a   1.000
_cell.length_b   1.000
_cell.length_c   1.000
_cell.angle_alpha   90.00
_cell.angle_beta   90.00
_cell.angle_gamma   90.00
#
_symmetry.space_group_name_H-M   'P 1'
#
loop_
_entity.id
_entity.type
_entity.pdbx_description
1 polymer ?
#
loop_
_entity_poly.entity_id
_entity_poly.type
_entity_poly.pdbx_seq_one_letter_code
_entity_poly.pdbx_strand_id
1 'polypeptide(L)'
;MGVRPNARMLYVFCEANSCRRDMAARQAVQSNELLRRAYKYIARNTTLPSRVRHMAQLELNAFPSKSRPAVVKERCIETGRGRGIFTEFGLCRPFDLA
;
A
#
# COMPACT_ATOMS: atom_id res chain seq x y z
N MET A 1 2.54 2.50 10.17
CA MET A 1 2.35 1.67 8.96
C MET A 1 2.32 2.57 7.73
N GLY A 2 3.43 3.28 7.49
CA GLY A 2 3.60 4.06 6.28
C GLY A 2 3.94 3.12 5.14
N VAL A 3 3.32 3.33 3.98
CA VAL A 3 3.85 2.80 2.73
C VAL A 3 5.26 3.36 2.65
N ARG A 4 6.31 2.52 2.69
CA ARG A 4 7.69 3.03 2.67
C ARG A 4 7.83 3.92 1.43
N PRO A 5 8.03 5.24 1.57
CA PRO A 5 8.20 6.12 0.42
C PRO A 5 9.52 5.83 -0.32
N ASN A 6 10.38 5.03 0.30
CA ASN A 6 11.77 4.84 -0.09
C ASN A 6 12.07 3.41 -0.56
N ALA A 7 11.15 2.78 -1.28
CA ALA A 7 11.56 1.75 -2.23
C ALA A 7 11.67 2.46 -3.58
N ARG A 8 12.86 3.03 -3.77
CA ARG A 8 13.39 3.63 -5.00
C ARG A 8 12.73 3.00 -6.22
N MET A 9 12.18 3.88 -7.05
CA MET A 9 11.55 3.70 -8.35
C MET A 9 12.39 2.86 -9.33
N LEU A 10 12.64 1.60 -8.99
CA LEU A 10 13.40 0.62 -9.77
C LEU A 10 12.67 -0.72 -9.68
N TYR A 11 11.60 -0.84 -10.46
CA TYR A 11 11.11 -2.13 -10.92
C TYR A 11 10.91 -2.01 -12.42
N VAL A 12 12.01 -1.99 -13.17
CA VAL A 12 11.98 -2.06 -14.64
C VAL A 12 12.09 -3.51 -15.13
N PHE A 13 12.63 -4.43 -14.31
CA PHE A 13 12.90 -5.82 -14.72
C PHE A 13 11.82 -6.86 -14.32
N CYS A 14 10.77 -6.51 -13.59
CA CYS A 14 9.75 -7.48 -13.19
C CYS A 14 8.56 -7.51 -14.18
N GLU A 15 8.64 -8.34 -15.23
CA GLU A 15 7.55 -8.58 -16.20
C GLU A 15 6.34 -9.32 -15.61
N ALA A 16 6.47 -9.88 -14.40
CA ALA A 16 5.38 -10.62 -13.78
C ALA A 16 4.16 -9.73 -13.53
N ASN A 17 2.98 -10.19 -13.95
CA ASN A 17 1.68 -9.52 -13.75
C ASN A 17 1.42 -9.13 -12.27
N SER A 18 2.00 -9.88 -11.33
CA SER A 18 1.87 -9.61 -9.89
C SER A 18 2.64 -8.36 -9.43
N CYS A 19 3.84 -8.09 -9.98
CA CYS A 19 4.60 -6.86 -9.74
C CYS A 19 3.85 -5.64 -10.30
N ARG A 20 3.33 -5.75 -11.53
CA ARG A 20 2.56 -4.67 -12.16
C ARG A 20 1.33 -4.25 -11.34
N ARG A 21 0.62 -5.23 -10.77
CA ARG A 21 -0.52 -4.96 -9.87
C ARG A 21 -0.08 -4.27 -8.58
N ASP A 22 1.05 -4.67 -8.01
CA ASP A 22 1.58 -4.06 -6.79
C ASP A 22 2.05 -2.61 -7.02
N MET A 23 2.73 -2.33 -8.14
CA MET A 23 3.10 -0.97 -8.53
C MET A 23 1.88 -0.05 -8.68
N ALA A 24 0.84 -0.52 -9.37
CA ALA A 24 -0.41 0.23 -9.52
C ALA A 24 -1.10 0.49 -8.16
N ALA A 25 -1.04 -0.48 -7.24
CA ALA A 25 -1.56 -0.29 -5.89
C ALA A 25 -0.74 0.75 -5.11
N ARG A 26 0.60 0.70 -5.17
CA ARG A 26 1.46 1.69 -4.50
C ARG A 26 1.20 3.12 -4.99
N GLN A 27 1.10 3.32 -6.31
CA GLN A 27 0.76 4.61 -6.91
C GLN A 27 -0.63 5.10 -6.44
N ALA A 28 -1.63 4.20 -6.42
CA ALA A 28 -2.99 4.54 -5.98
C ALA A 28 -3.07 4.86 -4.48
N VAL A 29 -2.23 4.22 -3.64
CA VAL A 29 -2.17 4.57 -2.21
C VAL A 29 -1.46 5.90 -2.03
N GLN A 30 -0.37 6.16 -2.74
CA GLN A 30 0.39 7.41 -2.65
C GLN A 30 -0.48 8.62 -3.02
N SER A 31 -1.25 8.54 -4.10
CA SER A 31 -2.13 9.64 -4.53
C SER A 31 -3.25 9.95 -3.52
N ASN A 32 -3.77 8.93 -2.83
CA ASN A 32 -4.93 9.06 -1.93
C ASN A 32 -4.57 9.11 -0.44
N GLU A 33 -3.28 9.07 -0.10
CA GLU A 33 -2.84 8.91 1.29
C GLU A 33 -3.30 10.08 2.18
N LEU A 34 -3.13 11.32 1.71
CA LEU A 34 -3.45 12.53 2.46
C LEU A 34 -4.95 12.61 2.77
N LEU A 35 -5.79 12.46 1.74
CA LEU A 35 -7.25 12.49 1.88
C LEU A 35 -7.74 11.39 2.82
N ARG A 36 -7.24 10.18 2.65
CA ARG A 36 -7.63 9.04 3.49
C ARG A 36 -7.21 9.25 4.95
N ARG A 37 -6.02 9.81 5.21
CA ARG A 37 -5.57 10.16 6.57
C ARG A 37 -6.47 11.24 7.19
N ALA A 38 -6.84 12.27 6.43
CA ALA A 38 -7.74 13.32 6.89
C ALA A 38 -9.11 12.77 7.30
N TYR A 39 -9.76 11.98 6.44
CA TYR A 39 -11.06 11.38 6.78
C TYR A 39 -10.98 10.42 7.97
N LYS A 40 -9.89 9.66 8.08
CA LYS A 40 -9.66 8.75 9.22
C LYS A 40 -9.49 9.50 10.53
N TYR A 41 -8.86 10.67 10.50
CA TYR A 41 -8.78 11.56 11.66
C TYR A 41 -10.16 12.07 12.06
N ILE A 42 -10.93 12.61 11.09
CA ILE A 42 -12.28 13.14 11.33
C ILE A 42 -13.21 12.08 11.90
N ALA A 43 -13.24 10.87 11.31
CA ALA A 43 -14.14 9.80 11.74
C ALA A 43 -13.91 9.35 13.20
N ARG A 44 -12.65 9.39 13.65
CA ARG A 44 -12.22 8.95 14.99
C ARG A 44 -12.24 10.05 16.03
N ASN A 45 -12.35 11.31 15.62
CA ASN A 45 -12.39 12.42 16.55
C ASN A 45 -13.73 12.48 17.29
N THR A 46 -13.70 12.38 18.61
CA THR A 46 -14.89 12.40 19.47
C THR A 46 -15.40 13.80 19.79
N THR A 47 -14.62 14.86 19.53
CA THR A 47 -15.05 16.25 19.75
C THR A 47 -15.92 16.80 18.63
N LEU A 48 -15.91 16.14 17.47
CA LEU A 48 -16.72 16.52 16.31
C LEU A 48 -18.15 15.95 16.41
N PRO A 49 -19.14 16.65 15.84
CA PRO A 49 -20.52 16.17 15.82
C PRO A 49 -20.63 14.84 15.04
N SER A 50 -21.55 13.97 15.49
CA SER A 50 -21.76 12.62 14.92
C SER A 50 -21.98 12.65 13.41
N ARG A 51 -22.79 13.59 12.90
CA ARG A 51 -23.07 13.73 11.46
C ARG A 51 -21.80 13.83 10.61
N VAL A 52 -20.86 14.68 11.00
CA VAL A 52 -19.61 14.89 10.24
C VAL A 52 -18.75 13.63 10.28
N ARG A 53 -18.71 12.94 11.42
CA ARG A 53 -18.00 11.66 11.56
C ARG A 53 -18.58 10.58 10.65
N HIS A 54 -19.91 10.49 10.59
CA HIS A 54 -20.61 9.53 9.71
C HIS A 54 -20.35 9.84 8.24
N MET A 55 -20.41 11.11 7.83
CA MET A 55 -20.08 11.51 6.46
C MET A 55 -18.64 11.12 6.08
N ALA A 56 -17.66 11.45 6.93
CA ALA A 56 -16.27 11.04 6.70
C ALA A 56 -16.09 9.51 6.62
N GLN A 57 -16.88 8.75 7.39
CA GLN A 57 -16.86 7.29 7.33
C GLN A 57 -17.45 6.73 6.04
N LEU A 58 -18.49 7.36 5.49
CA LEU A 58 -19.05 7.00 4.17
C LEU A 58 -18.03 7.24 3.06
N GLU A 59 -17.36 8.40 3.07
CA GLU A 59 -16.27 8.70 2.11
C GLU A 59 -15.12 7.68 2.24
N LEU A 60 -14.76 7.29 3.47
CA LEU A 60 -13.75 6.25 3.69
C LEU A 60 -14.10 4.90 3.06
N ASN A 61 -15.39 4.58 3.02
CA ASN A 61 -15.91 3.34 2.43
C ASN A 61 -16.01 3.42 0.91
N ALA A 62 -16.25 4.61 0.35
CA ALA A 62 -16.35 4.86 -1.09
C ALA A 62 -15.00 4.71 -1.83
N PHE A 63 -13.87 4.84 -1.13
CA PHE A 63 -12.55 4.70 -1.77
C PHE A 63 -12.32 3.33 -2.44
N PRO A 64 -11.64 3.30 -3.60
CA PRO A 64 -11.37 2.06 -4.31
C PRO A 64 -10.45 1.13 -3.51
N SER A 65 -10.64 -0.18 -3.65
CA SER A 65 -9.88 -1.20 -2.88
C SER A 65 -8.36 -1.04 -3.00
N LYS A 66 -7.84 -0.68 -4.18
CA LYS A 66 -6.40 -0.51 -4.43
C LYS A 66 -5.76 0.65 -3.64
N SER A 67 -6.55 1.64 -3.20
CA SER A 67 -6.06 2.76 -2.38
C SER A 67 -5.81 2.39 -0.92
N ARG A 68 -6.15 1.15 -0.52
CA ARG A 68 -5.96 0.68 0.85
C ARG A 68 -4.49 0.28 1.03
N PRO A 69 -3.80 0.81 2.07
CA PRO A 69 -2.40 0.47 2.30
C PRO A 69 -2.19 -1.03 2.61
N ALA A 70 -3.21 -1.73 3.11
CA ALA A 70 -3.16 -3.17 3.38
C ALA A 70 -3.06 -4.04 2.10
N VAL A 71 -3.36 -3.48 0.92
CA VAL A 71 -3.28 -4.21 -0.35
C VAL A 71 -1.84 -4.29 -0.86
N VAL A 72 -1.00 -3.31 -0.50
CA VAL A 72 0.41 -3.27 -0.89
C VAL A 72 1.17 -4.37 -0.15
N LYS A 73 1.91 -5.18 -0.91
CA LYS A 73 2.76 -6.25 -0.34
C LYS A 73 4.17 -6.08 -0.85
N GLU A 74 5.15 -6.30 0.03
CA GLU A 74 6.54 -6.35 -0.40
C GLU A 74 6.75 -7.54 -1.36
N ARG A 75 7.58 -7.35 -2.37
CA ARG A 75 7.87 -8.32 -3.44
C ARG A 75 9.35 -8.32 -3.75
N CYS A 76 9.88 -9.47 -4.13
CA CYS A 76 11.26 -9.60 -4.62
C CYS A 76 11.45 -8.75 -5.89
N ILE A 77 12.51 -7.93 -5.92
CA ILE A 77 12.85 -7.06 -7.07
C ILE A 77 13.17 -7.90 -8.32
N GLU A 78 14.02 -8.91 -8.14
CA GLU A 78 14.50 -9.76 -9.24
C GLU A 78 13.43 -10.74 -9.76
N THR A 79 12.73 -11.44 -8.85
CA THR A 79 11.87 -12.58 -9.25
C THR A 79 10.37 -12.31 -9.13
N GLY A 80 9.94 -11.21 -8.49
CA GLY A 80 8.53 -10.95 -8.20
C GLY A 80 7.87 -11.88 -7.18
N ARG A 81 8.63 -12.77 -6.53
CA ARG A 81 8.14 -13.65 -5.45
C ARG A 81 7.59 -12.84 -4.28
N GLY A 82 6.51 -13.33 -3.68
CA GLY A 82 5.81 -12.68 -2.56
C GLY A 82 6.07 -13.29 -1.19
N ARG A 83 7.07 -14.15 -1.05
CA ARG A 83 7.39 -14.87 0.20
C ARG A 83 8.90 -14.86 0.45
N GLY A 84 9.30 -14.86 1.72
CA GLY A 84 10.70 -14.93 2.14
C GLY A 84 11.53 -13.74 1.65
N ILE A 85 11.01 -12.52 1.82
CA ILE A 85 11.62 -11.28 1.33
C ILE A 85 12.30 -10.58 2.51
N PHE A 86 13.56 -10.20 2.32
CA PHE A 86 14.28 -9.34 3.24
C PHE A 86 13.90 -7.89 2.96
N THR A 87 13.17 -7.26 3.89
CA THR A 87 12.58 -5.92 3.70
C THR A 87 13.63 -4.81 3.49
N GLU A 88 14.86 -5.03 3.95
CA GLU A 88 15.97 -4.09 3.83
C GLU A 88 16.54 -4.05 2.41
N PHE A 89 16.65 -5.22 1.78
CA PHE A 89 17.24 -5.38 0.44
C PHE A 89 16.19 -5.48 -0.67
N GLY A 90 14.93 -5.79 -0.34
CA GLY A 90 13.88 -6.07 -1.33
C GLY A 90 14.12 -7.36 -2.13
N LEU A 91 15.01 -8.22 -1.64
CA LEU A 91 15.38 -9.48 -2.27
C LEU A 91 14.74 -10.66 -1.54
N CYS A 92 14.44 -11.70 -2.30
CA CYS A 92 13.93 -12.96 -1.80
C CYS A 92 15.08 -13.90 -1.49
N ARG A 93 14.86 -14.84 -0.57
CA ARG A 93 15.80 -15.95 -0.35
C ARG A 93 16.07 -16.67 -1.69
N PRO A 94 17.34 -16.86 -2.10
CA PRO A 94 17.66 -17.78 -3.18
C PRO A 94 17.15 -19.16 -2.77
N PHE A 95 16.50 -19.88 -3.68
CA PHE A 95 15.87 -21.17 -3.36
C PHE A 95 16.82 -22.36 -3.53
N ASP A 96 18.11 -22.12 -3.80
CA ASP A 96 19.07 -23.16 -4.17
C ASP A 96 20.20 -23.31 -3.13
N LEU A 97 19.85 -23.45 -1.85
CA LEU A 97 20.70 -24.13 -0.86
C LEU A 97 19.78 -24.94 0.07
N ALA A 98 19.25 -26.03 -0.47
CA ALA A 98 18.88 -27.23 0.27
C ALA A 98 19.77 -28.35 -0.25
#